data_AF-A0A6G9SJT4-F1
#
_entry.id   AF-A0A6G9SJT4-F1
#
_cell.length_a   1.000
_cell.length_b   1.000
_cell.length_c   1.000
_cell.angle_alpha   90.00
_cell.angle_beta   90.00
_cell.angle_gamma   90.00
#
_symmetry.space_group_name_H-M   'P 1'
#
loop_
_entity.id
_entity.type
_entity.pdbx_description
1 polymer ?
#
loop_
_entity_poly.entity_id
_entity_poly.type
_entity_poly.pdbx_seq_one_letter_code
_entity_poly.pdbx_strand_id
1 'polypeptide(L)'
;MTPSVADKTSSSVKDRRRHTDPPSLWVAVVIGSLSLHLLAFWLIRSYQSSLLWRQQSKAAIPVEVIEIASQPKSKAKTRTQVKPVNSQTKPVSTNKKLQPKNSSKPVVVKTDRLAKNSSPTVPDQNAVALAEQRQRQLAEQQQRELAEQRQRQLAEQQQRELAEQRQRQLAEQQQRELTEQRQRQLAEQQQRDLAEQRQRQLAEQQQRELAEQRQRQLAEQQQRENSSNLNNLESPSTPSNTAGGRLVASLVGEPQQEDRGIVAHPAKIKPSNQPFSKGLEYVKYIEKKIGEPVEVTALLTISEKGKLEMVTVIDKSISEEQKSYYEDFLASQVLNNWEFEPAYDKDPNDPKPSNLIVRIRLQPLPE
;
A
#
# COMPACT_ATOMS: atom_id res chain seq x y z
N MET A 1 -31.35 32.51 -86.67
CA MET A 1 -29.87 32.39 -86.66
C MET A 1 -29.46 31.46 -85.51
N THR A 2 -28.22 30.97 -85.53
CA THR A 2 -27.61 29.98 -84.64
C THR A 2 -27.93 30.10 -83.14
N PRO A 3 -28.22 29.00 -82.41
CA PRO A 3 -27.96 28.91 -80.98
C PRO A 3 -26.45 28.79 -80.72
N SER A 4 -25.96 29.37 -79.62
CA SER A 4 -24.54 29.28 -79.23
C SER A 4 -24.25 28.09 -78.31
N VAL A 5 -22.99 27.69 -78.23
CA VAL A 5 -22.53 26.45 -77.56
C VAL A 5 -21.93 26.74 -76.19
N ALA A 6 -22.44 26.01 -75.18
CA ALA A 6 -21.85 25.66 -73.88
C ALA A 6 -21.26 26.75 -72.97
N ASP A 7 -21.52 26.60 -71.67
CA ASP A 7 -20.39 26.28 -70.78
C ASP A 7 -20.82 25.36 -69.62
N LYS A 8 -19.87 24.72 -68.93
CA LYS A 8 -20.12 23.76 -67.85
C LYS A 8 -19.51 24.23 -66.52
N THR A 9 -20.31 24.30 -65.45
CA THR A 9 -19.76 24.36 -64.08
C THR A 9 -20.72 23.75 -63.07
N SER A 10 -20.42 22.53 -62.58
CA SER A 10 -21.17 21.90 -61.50
C SER A 10 -20.73 22.46 -60.15
N SER A 11 -21.58 23.25 -59.50
CA SER A 11 -21.34 23.77 -58.15
C SER A 11 -21.27 22.63 -57.13
N SER A 12 -20.11 22.44 -56.52
CA SER A 12 -19.90 21.41 -55.49
C SER A 12 -20.79 21.65 -54.27
N VAL A 13 -21.65 20.68 -53.94
CA VAL A 13 -22.52 20.74 -52.76
C VAL A 13 -21.69 20.49 -51.51
N LYS A 14 -21.66 21.48 -50.61
CA LYS A 14 -20.80 21.50 -49.43
C LYS A 14 -21.39 20.64 -48.29
N ASP A 15 -21.21 19.33 -48.40
CA ASP A 15 -21.73 18.29 -47.48
C ASP A 15 -21.28 18.50 -46.02
N ARG A 16 -22.12 19.18 -45.22
CA ARG A 16 -21.80 19.58 -43.84
C ARG A 16 -22.12 18.45 -42.84
N ARG A 17 -21.33 17.38 -42.90
CA ARG A 17 -21.42 16.26 -41.95
C ARG A 17 -21.27 16.75 -40.51
N ARG A 18 -22.32 16.57 -39.72
CA ARG A 18 -22.25 16.71 -38.25
C ARG A 18 -21.76 15.38 -37.70
N HIS A 19 -20.61 15.38 -37.04
CA HIS A 19 -20.28 14.28 -36.13
C HIS A 19 -21.21 14.39 -34.93
N THR A 20 -21.96 13.33 -34.68
CA THR A 20 -22.78 13.15 -33.49
C THR A 20 -22.31 11.84 -32.87
N ASP A 21 -21.36 11.93 -31.95
CA ASP A 21 -20.78 10.75 -31.31
C ASP A 21 -21.87 9.99 -30.53
N PRO A 22 -21.89 8.65 -30.57
CA PRO A 22 -22.96 7.88 -29.94
C PRO A 22 -22.95 8.11 -28.42
N PRO A 23 -24.11 8.26 -27.77
CA PRO A 23 -24.20 8.63 -26.35
C PRO A 23 -23.52 7.61 -25.42
N SER A 24 -23.40 6.36 -25.84
CA SER A 24 -22.62 5.32 -25.14
C SER A 24 -21.14 5.68 -24.95
N LEU A 25 -20.54 6.42 -25.88
CA LEU A 25 -19.12 6.84 -25.80
C LEU A 25 -18.91 7.84 -24.67
N TRP A 26 -19.82 8.82 -24.54
CA TRP A 26 -19.82 9.77 -23.42
C TRP A 26 -20.10 9.09 -22.08
N VAL A 27 -21.02 8.12 -22.03
CA VAL A 27 -21.27 7.32 -20.82
C VAL A 27 -20.02 6.54 -20.39
N ALA A 28 -19.30 5.91 -21.33
CA ALA A 28 -18.06 5.21 -21.04
C ALA A 28 -16.97 6.13 -20.48
N VAL A 29 -16.82 7.34 -21.03
CA VAL A 29 -15.87 8.36 -20.54
C VAL A 29 -16.23 8.82 -19.12
N VAL A 30 -17.52 9.05 -18.82
CA VAL A 30 -17.97 9.45 -17.49
C VAL A 30 -17.73 8.34 -16.46
N ILE A 31 -18.09 7.09 -16.77
CA ILE A 31 -17.87 5.94 -15.88
C ILE A 31 -16.38 5.69 -15.65
N GLY A 32 -15.55 5.75 -16.69
CA GLY A 32 -14.10 5.62 -16.58
C GLY A 32 -13.48 6.70 -15.70
N SER A 33 -13.91 7.96 -15.86
CA SER A 33 -13.48 9.07 -15.00
C SER A 33 -13.89 8.86 -13.54
N LEU A 34 -15.13 8.42 -13.28
CA LEU A 34 -15.62 8.19 -11.92
C LEU A 34 -14.84 7.07 -11.21
N SER A 35 -14.60 5.95 -11.90
CA SER A 35 -13.77 4.85 -11.40
C SER A 35 -12.32 5.28 -11.12
N LEU A 36 -11.73 6.13 -11.98
CA LEU A 36 -10.39 6.67 -11.77
C LEU A 36 -10.32 7.55 -10.51
N HIS A 37 -11.33 8.40 -10.28
CA HIS A 37 -11.41 9.24 -9.09
C HIS A 37 -11.64 8.43 -7.80
N LEU A 38 -12.47 7.38 -7.85
CA LEU A 38 -12.66 6.46 -6.73
C LEU A 38 -11.37 5.69 -6.39
N LEU A 39 -10.65 5.20 -7.41
CA LEU A 39 -9.36 4.54 -7.25
C LEU A 39 -8.32 5.50 -6.64
N ALA A 40 -8.22 6.73 -7.15
CA ALA A 40 -7.32 7.75 -6.62
C ALA A 40 -7.65 8.12 -5.16
N PHE A 41 -8.94 8.29 -4.83
CA PHE A 41 -9.38 8.56 -3.47
C PHE A 41 -9.05 7.40 -2.51
N TRP A 42 -9.30 6.16 -2.94
CA TRP A 42 -8.94 4.96 -2.17
C TRP A 42 -7.43 4.86 -1.93
N LEU A 43 -6.62 5.17 -2.95
CA LEU A 43 -5.15 5.17 -2.87
C LEU A 43 -4.63 6.26 -1.91
N ILE A 44 -5.16 7.48 -1.99
CA ILE A 44 -4.84 8.56 -1.05
C ILE A 44 -5.26 8.18 0.38
N ARG A 45 -6.44 7.57 0.54
CA ARG A 45 -6.98 7.15 1.83
C ARG A 45 -6.14 6.06 2.50
N SER A 46 -5.59 5.12 1.73
CA SER A 46 -4.71 4.05 2.23
C SER A 46 -3.31 4.56 2.54
N TYR A 47 -2.73 5.45 1.71
CA TYR A 47 -1.45 6.10 2.01
C TYR A 47 -1.49 6.93 3.30
N GLN A 48 -2.56 7.68 3.57
CA GLN A 48 -2.70 8.45 4.82
C GLN A 48 -2.69 7.55 6.07
N SER A 49 -3.36 6.39 6.03
CA SER A 49 -3.27 5.40 7.13
C SER A 49 -1.85 4.83 7.32
N SER A 50 -1.09 4.63 6.24
CA SER A 50 0.30 4.16 6.33
C SER A 50 1.25 5.20 6.96
N LEU A 51 0.91 6.48 6.89
CA LEU A 51 1.74 7.56 7.40
C LEU A 51 1.66 7.68 8.94
N LEU A 52 0.48 7.42 9.51
CA LEU A 52 0.27 7.39 10.97
C LEU A 52 1.08 6.25 11.62
N TRP A 53 1.07 5.05 11.01
CA TRP A 53 1.85 3.91 11.50
C TRP A 53 3.37 4.13 11.44
N ARG A 54 3.87 4.98 10.53
CA ARG A 54 5.30 5.32 10.43
C ARG A 54 5.83 6.30 11.50
N GLN A 55 4.97 6.94 12.29
CA GLN A 55 5.41 7.80 13.41
C GLN A 55 5.72 6.99 14.68
N GLN A 56 5.01 5.88 14.92
CA GLN A 56 5.14 5.08 16.14
C GLN A 56 6.53 4.40 16.28
N SER A 57 7.19 4.09 15.16
CA SER A 57 8.38 3.22 15.13
C SER A 57 9.74 3.95 15.29
N LYS A 58 9.77 5.13 15.95
CA LYS A 58 11.02 5.87 16.24
C LYS A 58 11.11 6.34 17.70
N ALA A 59 11.00 5.40 18.62
CA ALA A 59 11.22 5.59 20.06
C ALA A 59 12.24 4.59 20.65
N ALA A 60 13.25 4.18 19.87
CA ALA A 60 14.35 3.35 20.34
C ALA A 60 15.45 4.22 20.95
N ILE A 61 15.44 4.37 22.28
CA ILE A 61 16.50 5.06 23.03
C ILE A 61 17.55 4.01 23.43
N PRO A 62 18.84 4.16 23.07
CA PRO A 62 19.88 3.27 23.57
C PRO A 62 20.12 3.55 25.06
N VAL A 63 19.96 2.54 25.90
CA VAL A 63 20.31 2.60 27.32
C VAL A 63 21.76 2.14 27.46
N GLU A 64 22.68 3.08 27.66
CA GLU A 64 24.04 2.74 28.08
C GLU A 64 24.02 2.23 29.53
N VAL A 65 24.39 0.95 29.70
CA VAL A 65 24.47 0.31 31.01
C VAL A 65 25.76 0.75 31.69
N ILE A 66 25.68 1.81 32.50
CA ILE A 66 26.78 2.23 33.37
C ILE A 66 26.66 1.45 34.69
N GLU A 67 27.49 0.42 34.83
CA GLU A 67 27.62 -0.40 36.04
C GLU A 67 28.27 0.42 37.18
N ILE A 68 27.53 0.60 38.28
CA ILE A 68 28.05 1.27 39.50
C ILE A 68 27.70 0.43 40.72
N ALA A 69 28.73 -0.03 41.44
CA ALA A 69 28.60 -0.83 42.64
C ALA A 69 28.15 0.01 43.87
N SER A 70 27.48 -0.67 44.80
CA SER A 70 26.85 -0.10 45.99
C SER A 70 27.82 0.54 47.01
N GLN A 71 27.51 1.74 47.52
CA GLN A 71 27.84 2.16 48.90
C GLN A 71 26.73 3.06 49.52
N PRO A 72 26.60 3.15 50.87
CA PRO A 72 25.38 3.65 51.52
C PRO A 72 25.55 4.82 52.52
N LYS A 73 24.41 5.47 52.86
CA LYS A 73 24.21 6.51 53.92
C LYS A 73 24.80 7.89 53.53
N SER A 74 24.17 9.05 53.78
CA SER A 74 23.43 9.43 55.00
C SER A 74 22.59 10.74 54.89
N LYS A 75 21.62 10.89 55.80
CA LYS A 75 21.03 12.12 56.42
C LYS A 75 21.15 13.49 55.69
N ALA A 76 20.00 14.15 55.41
CA ALA A 76 19.49 15.36 56.14
C ALA A 76 18.61 16.36 55.30
N LYS A 77 17.43 16.73 55.86
CA LYS A 77 16.84 18.10 55.96
C LYS A 77 17.08 19.10 54.78
N THR A 78 16.06 19.66 54.07
CA THR A 78 15.13 20.69 54.60
C THR A 78 14.10 21.18 53.54
N ARG A 79 12.85 21.41 53.99
CA ARG A 79 11.74 22.24 53.45
C ARG A 79 12.08 23.48 52.58
N THR A 80 11.31 23.74 51.51
CA THR A 80 10.53 25.01 51.25
C THR A 80 9.69 24.95 49.95
N GLN A 81 8.50 25.57 49.95
CA GLN A 81 7.68 25.87 48.75
C GLN A 81 7.82 27.34 48.36
N VAL A 82 7.73 27.68 47.06
CA VAL A 82 7.19 28.98 46.58
C VAL A 82 6.47 28.77 45.22
N LYS A 83 5.48 29.61 44.90
CA LYS A 83 4.72 29.65 43.62
C LYS A 83 4.99 30.98 42.85
N PRO A 84 4.56 31.15 41.58
CA PRO A 84 5.13 32.15 40.66
C PRO A 84 4.47 33.56 40.66
N VAL A 85 5.22 34.54 40.13
CA VAL A 85 4.83 35.93 39.75
C VAL A 85 5.63 36.27 38.47
N ASN A 86 5.04 36.55 37.30
CA ASN A 86 4.49 37.84 36.78
C ASN A 86 5.56 38.96 36.65
N SER A 87 5.65 39.82 35.62
CA SER A 87 4.70 40.18 34.53
C SER A 87 5.41 40.17 33.12
N GLN A 88 5.39 41.11 32.16
CA GLN A 88 4.78 42.45 32.01
C GLN A 88 4.66 42.92 30.51
N THR A 89 3.48 43.40 30.11
CA THR A 89 3.16 44.34 28.98
C THR A 89 3.54 44.11 27.50
N LYS A 90 2.65 44.60 26.61
CA LYS A 90 2.63 44.56 25.12
C LYS A 90 2.75 46.02 24.54
N PRO A 91 2.35 46.35 23.29
CA PRO A 91 2.96 46.02 21.98
C PRO A 91 3.11 47.25 21.03
N VAL A 92 3.78 47.09 19.87
CA VAL A 92 3.48 47.87 18.63
C VAL A 92 3.57 46.93 17.40
N SER A 93 2.76 47.19 16.37
CA SER A 93 2.78 46.46 15.09
C SER A 93 2.37 47.37 13.92
N THR A 94 3.06 47.27 12.78
CA THR A 94 2.56 47.75 11.47
C THR A 94 3.22 46.99 10.32
N ASN A 95 2.43 46.21 9.58
CA ASN A 95 2.72 45.84 8.20
C ASN A 95 2.22 46.94 7.27
N LYS A 96 2.92 47.23 6.15
CA LYS A 96 2.44 48.21 5.15
C LYS A 96 2.53 47.67 3.72
N LYS A 97 1.45 47.02 3.28
CA LYS A 97 1.24 46.58 1.90
C LYS A 97 0.69 47.75 1.06
N LEU A 98 1.34 48.07 -0.05
CA LEU A 98 0.88 49.11 -0.99
C LEU A 98 0.05 48.50 -2.11
N GLN A 99 -1.04 49.19 -2.48
CA GLN A 99 -1.79 49.02 -3.73
C GLN A 99 -2.11 50.41 -4.29
N PRO A 100 -2.25 50.55 -5.62
CA PRO A 100 -2.35 51.87 -6.27
C PRO A 100 -3.74 52.50 -6.10
N LYS A 101 -3.80 53.83 -6.19
CA LYS A 101 -5.04 54.59 -6.39
C LYS A 101 -4.88 55.56 -7.55
N ASN A 102 -5.78 55.47 -8.53
CA ASN A 102 -6.01 56.51 -9.52
C ASN A 102 -6.79 57.67 -8.87
N SER A 103 -6.38 58.91 -9.15
CA SER A 103 -7.24 60.09 -9.03
C SER A 103 -6.72 61.23 -9.90
N SER A 104 -7.20 61.31 -11.14
CA SER A 104 -6.93 62.41 -12.05
C SER A 104 -7.85 63.61 -11.77
N LYS A 105 -7.26 64.81 -11.66
CA LYS A 105 -7.96 66.10 -11.81
C LYS A 105 -7.06 67.09 -12.57
N PRO A 106 -7.63 68.02 -13.35
CA PRO A 106 -6.89 68.78 -14.36
C PRO A 106 -6.18 70.02 -13.80
N VAL A 107 -5.04 70.36 -14.39
CA VAL A 107 -4.41 71.69 -14.24
C VAL A 107 -4.98 72.61 -15.32
N VAL A 108 -5.72 73.64 -14.92
CA VAL A 108 -6.20 74.68 -15.82
C VAL A 108 -5.07 75.68 -16.08
N VAL A 109 -4.53 75.68 -17.29
CA VAL A 109 -3.55 76.69 -17.73
C VAL A 109 -4.29 78.01 -17.98
N LYS A 110 -4.00 79.04 -17.18
CA LYS A 110 -4.39 80.41 -17.50
C LYS A 110 -3.48 80.95 -18.61
N THR A 111 -4.07 81.40 -19.71
CA THR A 111 -3.38 82.06 -20.82
C THR A 111 -3.53 83.58 -20.72
N ASP A 112 -2.61 84.23 -20.00
CA ASP A 112 -2.54 85.70 -20.03
C ASP A 112 -1.98 86.18 -21.38
N ARG A 113 -2.78 86.96 -22.10
CA ARG A 113 -2.38 87.61 -23.35
C ARG A 113 -1.63 88.91 -23.05
N LEU A 114 -0.32 88.91 -23.25
CA LEU A 114 0.39 90.15 -23.63
C LEU A 114 0.90 90.01 -25.06
N ALA A 115 0.27 90.75 -25.98
CA ALA A 115 0.82 90.97 -27.30
C ALA A 115 1.98 91.96 -27.20
N LYS A 116 3.17 91.59 -27.70
CA LYS A 116 4.25 92.53 -27.96
C LYS A 116 4.88 92.20 -29.30
N ASN A 117 4.83 93.16 -30.22
CA ASN A 117 5.39 93.01 -31.55
C ASN A 117 6.92 92.96 -31.48
N SER A 118 7.51 91.94 -32.10
CA SER A 118 8.91 91.90 -32.48
C SER A 118 9.02 91.14 -33.80
N SER A 119 9.76 91.70 -34.76
CA SER A 119 9.96 91.14 -36.10
C SER A 119 10.51 89.71 -36.09
N PRO A 120 10.33 88.92 -37.16
CA PRO A 120 10.94 87.60 -37.26
C PRO A 120 12.47 87.72 -37.36
N THR A 121 13.16 87.57 -36.23
CA THR A 121 14.60 87.29 -36.21
C THR A 121 14.83 86.00 -36.98
N VAL A 122 15.55 86.08 -38.10
CA VAL A 122 15.97 84.89 -38.85
C VAL A 122 16.78 84.01 -37.89
N PRO A 123 16.39 82.74 -37.66
CA PRO A 123 17.13 81.89 -36.72
C PRO A 123 18.53 81.64 -37.27
N ASP A 124 19.54 81.75 -36.40
CA ASP A 124 20.92 81.41 -36.74
C ASP A 124 20.97 79.97 -37.24
N GLN A 125 21.38 79.79 -38.50
CA GLN A 125 21.40 78.49 -39.17
C GLN A 125 22.30 77.49 -38.43
N ASN A 126 23.35 77.98 -37.74
CA ASN A 126 24.23 77.16 -36.91
C ASN A 126 23.50 76.61 -35.67
N ALA A 127 22.65 77.42 -35.04
CA ALA A 127 21.84 77.00 -33.89
C ALA A 127 20.77 75.98 -34.29
N VAL A 128 20.14 76.14 -35.47
CA VAL A 128 19.19 75.18 -36.03
C VAL A 128 19.89 73.86 -36.38
N ALA A 129 21.03 73.91 -37.09
CA ALA A 129 21.80 72.72 -37.44
C ALA A 129 22.28 71.93 -36.21
N LEU A 130 22.74 72.61 -35.15
CA LEU A 130 23.15 71.98 -33.90
C LEU A 130 21.96 71.36 -33.14
N ALA A 131 20.77 71.97 -33.20
CA ALA A 131 19.56 71.40 -32.62
C ALA A 131 19.10 70.14 -33.37
N GLU A 132 19.10 70.16 -34.71
CA GLU A 132 18.83 68.98 -35.53
C GLU A 132 19.85 67.86 -35.28
N GLN A 133 21.15 68.18 -35.22
CA GLN A 133 22.20 67.19 -34.96
C GLN A 133 21.98 66.49 -33.61
N ARG A 134 21.64 67.25 -32.55
CA ARG A 134 21.29 66.67 -31.25
C ARG A 134 20.02 65.82 -31.29
N GLN A 135 18.98 66.24 -32.00
CA GLN A 135 17.76 65.43 -32.16
C GLN A 135 18.04 64.11 -32.90
N ARG A 136 18.84 64.14 -33.98
CA ARG A 136 19.25 62.93 -34.70
C ARG A 136 20.06 61.98 -33.82
N GLN A 137 21.04 62.49 -33.06
CA GLN A 137 21.85 61.69 -32.12
C GLN A 137 21.00 61.06 -31.01
N LEU A 138 20.05 61.79 -30.42
CA LEU A 138 19.14 61.25 -29.41
C LEU A 138 18.19 60.19 -29.99
N ALA A 139 17.67 60.40 -31.20
CA ALA A 139 16.83 59.42 -31.88
C ALA A 139 17.61 58.13 -32.22
N GLU A 140 18.86 58.24 -32.69
CA GLU A 140 19.73 57.09 -32.92
C GLU A 140 20.05 56.33 -31.64
N GLN A 141 20.35 57.01 -30.53
CA GLN A 141 20.59 56.36 -29.24
C GLN A 141 19.34 55.59 -28.77
N GLN A 142 18.17 56.22 -28.78
CA GLN A 142 16.91 55.56 -28.40
C GLN A 142 16.57 54.37 -29.30
N GLN A 143 16.84 54.44 -30.60
CA GLN A 143 16.65 53.31 -31.51
C GLN A 143 17.61 52.14 -31.20
N ARG A 144 18.88 52.42 -30.89
CA ARG A 144 19.88 51.41 -30.51
C ARG A 144 19.51 50.74 -29.18
N GLU A 145 19.18 51.51 -28.15
CA GLU A 145 18.76 50.99 -26.85
C GLU A 145 17.51 50.10 -26.97
N LEU A 146 16.50 50.52 -27.74
CA LEU A 146 15.28 49.76 -27.98
C LEU A 146 15.55 48.47 -28.78
N ALA A 147 16.48 48.50 -29.73
CA ALA A 147 16.90 47.34 -30.50
C ALA A 147 17.65 46.32 -29.61
N GLU A 148 18.64 46.78 -28.85
CA GLU A 148 19.37 45.93 -27.89
C GLU A 148 18.43 45.32 -26.84
N GLN A 149 17.51 46.11 -26.27
CA GLN A 149 16.58 45.61 -25.26
C GLN A 149 15.69 44.49 -25.82
N ARG A 150 15.17 44.64 -27.05
CA ARG A 150 14.43 43.59 -27.74
C ARG A 150 15.29 42.36 -28.03
N GLN A 151 16.53 42.54 -28.46
CA GLN A 151 17.43 41.44 -28.78
C GLN A 151 17.81 40.63 -27.53
N ARG A 152 18.04 41.30 -26.39
CA ARG A 152 18.24 40.66 -25.08
C ARG A 152 16.99 39.91 -24.61
N GLN A 153 15.80 40.52 -24.73
CA GLN A 153 14.53 39.87 -24.35
C GLN A 153 14.24 38.61 -25.18
N LEU A 154 14.49 38.64 -26.49
CA LEU A 154 14.34 37.47 -27.36
C LEU A 154 15.35 36.37 -27.01
N ALA A 155 16.60 36.71 -26.73
CA ALA A 155 17.62 35.75 -26.30
C ALA A 155 17.27 35.10 -24.95
N GLU A 156 16.79 35.89 -23.97
CA GLU A 156 16.31 35.35 -22.68
C GLU A 156 15.09 34.44 -22.85
N GLN A 157 14.13 34.77 -23.71
CA GLN A 157 12.98 33.92 -23.98
C GLN A 157 13.40 32.59 -24.59
N GLN A 158 14.21 32.60 -25.66
CA GLN A 158 14.73 31.38 -26.29
C GLN A 158 15.54 30.52 -25.32
N GLN A 159 16.36 31.13 -24.45
CA GLN A 159 17.14 30.40 -23.45
C GLN A 159 16.25 29.73 -22.39
N ARG A 160 15.17 30.40 -21.96
CA ARG A 160 14.19 29.83 -21.02
C ARG A 160 13.38 28.71 -21.65
N GLU A 161 12.88 28.89 -22.87
CA GLU A 161 12.13 27.87 -23.62
C GLU A 161 12.97 26.61 -23.84
N LEU A 162 14.24 26.75 -24.24
CA LEU A 162 15.17 25.63 -24.42
C LEU A 162 15.48 24.91 -23.10
N ALA A 163 15.57 25.65 -21.99
CA ALA A 163 15.79 25.08 -20.65
C ALA A 163 14.55 24.31 -20.17
N GLU A 164 13.35 24.87 -20.31
CA GLU A 164 12.09 24.20 -20.00
C GLU A 164 11.89 22.95 -20.87
N GLN A 165 12.17 23.02 -22.17
CA GLN A 165 12.04 21.88 -23.08
C GLN A 165 12.95 20.72 -22.66
N ARG A 166 14.22 21.00 -22.33
CA ARG A 166 15.15 19.99 -21.79
C ARG A 166 14.69 19.42 -20.45
N GLN A 167 14.21 20.26 -19.54
CA GLN A 167 13.71 19.80 -18.23
C GLN A 167 12.49 18.89 -18.37
N ARG A 168 11.56 19.23 -19.27
CA ARG A 168 10.39 18.39 -19.60
C ARG A 168 10.81 17.06 -20.24
N GLN A 169 11.74 17.08 -21.19
CA GLN A 169 12.26 15.86 -21.84
C GLN A 169 12.95 14.92 -20.84
N LEU A 170 13.79 15.45 -19.94
CA LEU A 170 14.45 14.64 -18.90
C LEU A 170 13.46 14.05 -17.90
N ALA A 171 12.46 14.83 -17.46
CA ALA A 171 11.40 14.34 -16.58
C ALA A 171 10.55 13.25 -17.25
N GLU A 172 10.21 13.41 -18.53
CA GLU A 172 9.45 12.42 -19.29
C GLU A 172 10.25 11.13 -19.54
N GLN A 173 11.55 11.24 -19.85
CA GLN A 173 12.44 10.08 -19.96
C GLN A 173 12.52 9.30 -18.64
N GLN A 174 12.81 9.98 -17.52
CA GLN A 174 12.85 9.34 -16.20
C GLN A 174 11.51 8.69 -15.82
N GLN A 175 10.38 9.34 -16.13
CA GLN A 175 9.06 8.77 -15.87
C GLN A 175 8.79 7.52 -16.74
N ARG A 176 9.21 7.53 -18.02
CA ARG A 176 9.10 6.36 -18.93
C ARG A 176 9.98 5.21 -18.44
N GLU A 177 11.26 5.45 -18.16
CA GLU A 177 12.21 4.44 -17.67
C GLU A 177 11.74 3.77 -16.37
N LEU A 178 11.30 4.55 -15.37
CA LEU A 178 10.83 4.04 -14.09
C LEU A 178 9.52 3.24 -14.25
N THR A 179 8.65 3.66 -15.18
CA THR A 179 7.42 2.91 -15.53
C THR A 179 7.75 1.59 -16.23
N GLU A 180 8.64 1.58 -17.22
CA GLU A 180 9.09 0.37 -17.91
C GLU A 180 9.80 -0.59 -16.95
N GLN A 181 10.72 -0.10 -16.12
CA GLN A 181 11.42 -0.93 -15.14
C GLN A 181 10.44 -1.62 -14.20
N ARG A 182 9.42 -0.89 -13.72
CA ARG A 182 8.37 -1.45 -12.85
C ARG A 182 7.49 -2.46 -13.57
N GLN A 183 7.14 -2.23 -14.84
CA GLN A 183 6.41 -3.22 -15.65
C GLN A 183 7.23 -4.50 -15.88
N ARG A 184 8.52 -4.37 -16.22
CA ARG A 184 9.43 -5.51 -16.41
C ARG A 184 9.58 -6.33 -15.12
N GLN A 185 9.79 -5.67 -13.96
CA GLN A 185 9.86 -6.34 -12.66
C GLN A 185 8.58 -7.10 -12.32
N LEU A 186 7.41 -6.50 -12.52
CA LEU A 186 6.12 -7.18 -12.28
C LEU A 186 5.90 -8.37 -13.21
N ALA A 187 6.26 -8.24 -14.50
CA ALA A 187 6.14 -9.33 -15.46
C ALA A 187 7.12 -10.48 -15.16
N GLU A 188 8.36 -10.18 -14.78
CA GLU A 188 9.35 -11.19 -14.40
C GLU A 188 8.95 -11.90 -13.10
N GLN A 189 8.44 -11.17 -12.10
CA GLN A 189 7.93 -11.75 -10.87
C GLN A 189 6.76 -12.70 -11.15
N GLN A 190 5.76 -12.27 -11.93
CA GLN A 190 4.63 -13.13 -12.32
C GLN A 190 5.08 -14.38 -13.09
N GLN A 191 6.11 -14.30 -13.93
CA GLN A 191 6.67 -15.47 -14.62
C GLN A 191 7.38 -16.43 -13.66
N ARG A 192 8.14 -15.92 -12.68
CA ARG A 192 8.79 -16.72 -11.64
C ARG A 192 7.75 -17.42 -10.76
N ASP A 193 6.77 -16.68 -10.25
CA ASP A 193 5.69 -17.20 -9.39
C ASP A 193 4.91 -18.33 -10.09
N LEU A 194 4.57 -18.13 -11.38
CA LEU A 194 3.86 -19.13 -12.20
C LEU A 194 4.73 -20.35 -12.54
N ALA A 195 6.06 -20.17 -12.67
CA ALA A 195 7.00 -21.26 -12.88
C ALA A 195 7.19 -22.11 -11.62
N GLU A 196 7.37 -21.48 -10.45
CA GLU A 196 7.41 -22.16 -9.16
C GLU A 196 6.11 -22.91 -8.89
N GLN A 197 4.94 -22.30 -9.12
CA GLN A 197 3.65 -22.96 -8.89
C GLN A 197 3.52 -24.23 -9.74
N ARG A 198 3.93 -24.20 -11.02
CA ARG A 198 3.96 -25.40 -11.87
C ARG A 198 4.96 -26.45 -11.38
N GLN A 199 6.16 -26.06 -10.94
CA GLN A 199 7.15 -27.00 -10.41
C GLN A 199 6.64 -27.69 -9.14
N ARG A 200 6.01 -26.95 -8.22
CA ARG A 200 5.38 -27.52 -7.01
C ARG A 200 4.25 -28.49 -7.36
N GLN A 201 3.34 -28.11 -8.26
CA GLN A 201 2.26 -28.99 -8.72
C GLN A 201 2.76 -30.28 -9.39
N LEU A 202 3.82 -30.21 -10.20
CA LEU A 202 4.44 -31.39 -10.81
C LEU A 202 5.13 -32.29 -9.79
N ALA A 203 5.83 -31.71 -8.80
CA ALA A 203 6.45 -32.46 -7.71
C ALA A 203 5.39 -33.15 -6.81
N GLU A 204 4.30 -32.44 -6.48
CA GLU A 204 3.17 -33.01 -5.72
C GLU A 204 2.48 -34.14 -6.48
N GLN A 205 2.27 -34.00 -7.80
CA GLN A 205 1.71 -35.07 -8.63
C GLN A 205 2.63 -36.30 -8.66
N GLN A 206 3.94 -36.11 -8.89
CA GLN A 206 4.91 -37.21 -8.89
C GLN A 206 4.99 -37.90 -7.52
N GLN A 207 4.94 -37.15 -6.41
CA GLN A 207 4.91 -37.74 -5.06
C GLN A 207 3.63 -38.53 -4.81
N ARG A 208 2.46 -38.03 -5.23
CA ARG A 208 1.18 -38.76 -5.15
C ARG A 208 1.22 -40.04 -5.97
N GLU A 209 1.70 -39.99 -7.21
CA GLU A 209 1.78 -41.15 -8.10
C GLU A 209 2.75 -42.23 -7.57
N LEU A 210 3.91 -41.82 -7.03
CA LEU A 210 4.82 -42.74 -6.34
C LEU A 210 4.21 -43.35 -5.06
N ALA A 211 3.47 -42.55 -4.29
CA ALA A 211 2.79 -43.03 -3.08
C ALA A 211 1.66 -44.02 -3.43
N GLU A 212 0.84 -43.73 -4.44
CA GLU A 212 -0.18 -44.65 -4.96
C GLU A 212 0.44 -45.94 -5.51
N GLN A 213 1.48 -45.85 -6.34
CA GLN A 213 2.14 -47.03 -6.90
C GLN A 213 2.73 -47.91 -5.79
N ARG A 214 3.34 -47.31 -4.76
CA ARG A 214 3.83 -48.02 -3.58
C ARG A 214 2.70 -48.64 -2.75
N GLN A 215 1.56 -47.96 -2.60
CA GLN A 215 0.37 -48.53 -1.95
C GLN A 215 -0.17 -49.73 -2.73
N ARG A 216 -0.28 -49.64 -4.06
CA ARG A 216 -0.74 -50.75 -4.92
C ARG A 216 0.20 -51.96 -4.83
N GLN A 217 1.52 -51.74 -4.85
CA GLN A 217 2.50 -52.83 -4.67
C GLN A 217 2.40 -53.50 -3.29
N LEU A 218 2.19 -52.73 -2.22
CA LEU A 218 1.98 -53.28 -0.87
C LEU A 218 0.64 -54.03 -0.76
N ALA A 219 -0.42 -53.54 -1.41
CA ALA A 219 -1.70 -54.23 -1.47
C ALA A 219 -1.63 -55.54 -2.27
N GLU A 220 -0.91 -55.57 -3.41
CA GLU A 220 -0.65 -56.81 -4.14
C GLU A 220 0.19 -57.79 -3.32
N GLN A 221 1.21 -57.33 -2.60
CA GLN A 221 1.99 -58.20 -1.71
C GLN A 221 1.11 -58.78 -0.61
N GLN A 222 0.32 -57.97 0.09
CA GLN A 222 -0.63 -58.44 1.10
C GLN A 222 -1.69 -59.39 0.52
N GLN A 223 -2.18 -59.17 -0.71
CA GLN A 223 -3.09 -60.11 -1.36
C GLN A 223 -2.41 -61.45 -1.68
N ARG A 224 -1.15 -61.45 -2.13
CA ARG A 224 -0.38 -62.69 -2.36
C ARG A 224 -0.07 -63.40 -1.04
N GLU A 225 0.37 -62.68 -0.01
CA GLU A 225 0.65 -63.20 1.33
C GLU A 225 -0.62 -63.80 1.97
N ASN A 226 -1.75 -63.09 1.91
CA ASN A 226 -3.05 -63.62 2.36
C ASN A 226 -3.49 -64.82 1.53
N SER A 227 -3.27 -64.84 0.20
CA SER A 227 -3.57 -66.00 -0.64
C SER A 227 -2.70 -67.22 -0.30
N SER A 228 -1.45 -67.03 0.12
CA SER A 228 -0.61 -68.11 0.64
C SER A 228 -1.03 -68.54 2.06
N ASN A 229 -1.42 -67.59 2.92
CA ASN A 229 -1.86 -67.87 4.29
C ASN A 229 -3.25 -68.53 4.34
N LEU A 230 -4.15 -68.30 3.39
CA LEU A 230 -5.46 -68.99 3.31
C LEU A 230 -5.36 -70.51 3.13
N ASN A 231 -4.17 -71.04 2.82
CA ASN A 231 -3.91 -72.48 2.79
C ASN A 231 -3.48 -73.06 4.16
N ASN A 232 -3.37 -72.23 5.20
CA ASN A 232 -3.15 -72.63 6.59
C ASN A 232 -4.25 -72.02 7.50
N LEU A 233 -4.54 -72.70 8.60
CA LEU A 233 -5.77 -72.47 9.37
C LEU A 233 -5.70 -71.31 10.38
N GLU A 234 -6.92 -70.92 10.78
CA GLU A 234 -7.31 -70.16 11.99
C GLU A 234 -7.02 -68.65 12.08
N SER A 235 -8.09 -67.94 12.44
CA SER A 235 -8.11 -66.53 12.82
C SER A 235 -7.73 -66.36 14.30
N PRO A 236 -7.21 -65.20 14.72
CA PRO A 236 -8.13 -64.11 15.06
C PRO A 236 -7.70 -62.70 14.62
N SER A 237 -8.71 -61.91 14.22
CA SER A 237 -8.76 -60.44 14.26
C SER A 237 -7.49 -59.65 13.89
N THR A 238 -7.37 -59.28 12.61
CA THR A 238 -6.51 -58.17 12.14
C THR A 238 -7.39 -57.00 11.69
N PRO A 239 -7.17 -55.75 12.14
CA PRO A 239 -7.99 -54.61 11.71
C PRO A 239 -7.80 -54.33 10.21
N SER A 240 -8.89 -54.01 9.52
CA SER A 240 -8.88 -53.84 8.05
C SER A 240 -8.33 -52.46 7.64
N ASN A 241 -7.54 -52.42 6.55
CA ASN A 241 -7.16 -51.16 5.89
C ASN A 241 -8.30 -50.65 4.99
N THR A 242 -9.51 -50.48 5.55
CA THR A 242 -10.63 -49.84 4.88
C THR A 242 -10.55 -48.32 5.08
N ALA A 243 -10.82 -47.55 4.03
CA ALA A 243 -10.95 -46.10 4.14
C ALA A 243 -12.33 -45.76 4.74
N GLY A 244 -12.43 -45.70 6.07
CA GLY A 244 -13.68 -45.44 6.79
C GLY A 244 -13.56 -44.99 8.26
N GLY A 245 -12.44 -45.30 8.92
CA GLY A 245 -12.21 -44.99 10.34
C GLY A 245 -12.42 -43.50 10.71
N ARG A 246 -13.11 -43.27 11.83
CA ARG A 246 -13.50 -41.93 12.31
C ARG A 246 -12.59 -41.47 13.45
N LEU A 247 -11.94 -40.32 13.31
CA LEU A 247 -11.23 -39.66 14.42
C LEU A 247 -12.14 -38.66 15.15
N VAL A 248 -12.06 -38.60 16.48
CA VAL A 248 -12.68 -37.55 17.31
C VAL A 248 -11.60 -36.65 17.88
N ALA A 249 -11.79 -35.34 17.78
CA ALA A 249 -10.94 -34.34 18.41
C ALA A 249 -11.57 -33.79 19.69
N SER A 250 -10.85 -33.87 20.82
CA SER A 250 -11.24 -33.27 22.09
C SER A 250 -10.11 -32.44 22.71
N LEU A 251 -10.48 -31.42 23.50
CA LEU A 251 -9.52 -30.65 24.29
C LEU A 251 -9.17 -31.42 25.57
N VAL A 252 -7.89 -31.41 25.96
CA VAL A 252 -7.39 -32.03 27.19
C VAL A 252 -6.95 -30.95 28.18
N GLY A 253 -7.76 -30.75 29.22
CA GLY A 253 -7.54 -29.70 30.23
C GLY A 253 -7.93 -28.30 29.74
N GLU A 254 -7.61 -27.27 30.54
CA GLU A 254 -7.96 -25.89 30.21
C GLU A 254 -6.92 -25.23 29.29
N PRO A 255 -7.33 -24.43 28.29
CA PRO A 255 -6.41 -23.65 27.46
C PRO A 255 -5.58 -22.68 28.31
N GLN A 256 -4.28 -22.60 28.07
CA GLN A 256 -3.36 -21.73 28.81
C GLN A 256 -2.93 -20.58 27.90
N GLN A 257 -3.08 -19.32 28.33
CA GLN A 257 -2.54 -18.21 27.55
C GLN A 257 -1.01 -18.18 27.65
N GLU A 258 -0.32 -17.94 26.54
CA GLU A 258 1.12 -17.68 26.53
C GLU A 258 1.40 -16.36 27.29
N ASP A 259 2.24 -16.42 28.33
CA ASP A 259 2.54 -15.26 29.18
C ASP A 259 3.29 -14.18 28.38
N ARG A 260 2.53 -13.16 27.98
CA ARG A 260 3.02 -11.91 27.37
C ARG A 260 2.76 -10.71 28.29
N GLY A 261 2.79 -10.94 29.60
CA GLY A 261 2.43 -9.97 30.64
C GLY A 261 1.00 -10.13 31.14
N ILE A 262 0.64 -9.32 32.14
CA ILE A 262 -0.61 -9.44 32.91
C ILE A 262 -1.82 -8.96 32.08
N VAL A 263 -2.31 -9.82 31.19
CA VAL A 263 -3.60 -9.67 30.54
C VAL A 263 -4.70 -10.08 31.52
N ALA A 264 -5.58 -9.16 31.90
CA ALA A 264 -6.55 -9.41 32.97
C ALA A 264 -7.73 -10.31 32.54
N HIS A 265 -8.01 -10.39 31.24
CA HIS A 265 -9.07 -11.23 30.68
C HIS A 265 -8.50 -12.10 29.55
N PRO A 266 -8.16 -13.37 29.82
CA PRO A 266 -7.50 -14.22 28.85
C PRO A 266 -8.44 -14.67 27.73
N ALA A 267 -7.87 -15.00 26.57
CA ALA A 267 -8.62 -15.53 25.44
C ALA A 267 -9.25 -16.88 25.78
N LYS A 268 -10.48 -17.11 25.30
CA LYS A 268 -11.25 -18.33 25.59
C LYS A 268 -11.72 -19.00 24.31
N ILE A 269 -11.92 -20.31 24.40
CA ILE A 269 -12.53 -21.12 23.33
C ILE A 269 -14.03 -21.18 23.61
N LYS A 270 -14.88 -20.85 22.62
CA LYS A 270 -16.33 -20.87 22.86
C LYS A 270 -16.83 -22.32 23.10
N PRO A 271 -17.77 -22.55 24.05
CA PRO A 271 -18.29 -23.89 24.34
C PRO A 271 -18.94 -24.62 23.16
N SER A 272 -19.38 -23.88 22.13
CA SER A 272 -19.88 -24.40 20.85
C SER A 272 -18.91 -25.33 20.12
N ASN A 273 -17.62 -25.30 20.48
CA ASN A 273 -16.56 -25.96 19.75
C ASN A 273 -16.24 -27.38 20.29
N GLN A 274 -16.93 -27.86 21.33
CA GLN A 274 -16.60 -29.11 22.02
C GLN A 274 -17.82 -29.96 22.41
N PRO A 275 -17.72 -31.31 22.38
CA PRO A 275 -16.68 -32.12 21.73
C PRO A 275 -16.89 -32.15 20.20
N PHE A 276 -15.80 -32.10 19.42
CA PHE A 276 -15.90 -32.00 17.95
C PHE A 276 -15.93 -33.38 17.28
N SER A 277 -17.09 -34.03 17.32
CA SER A 277 -17.32 -35.37 16.75
C SER A 277 -17.60 -35.36 15.23
N LYS A 278 -16.77 -34.66 14.45
CA LYS A 278 -16.85 -34.70 12.97
C LYS A 278 -16.32 -36.05 12.46
N GLY A 279 -16.86 -36.54 11.34
CA GLY A 279 -16.25 -37.63 10.59
C GLY A 279 -14.95 -37.16 9.95
N LEU A 280 -13.86 -37.22 10.69
CA LEU A 280 -12.50 -36.97 10.21
C LEU A 280 -11.96 -38.27 9.60
N GLU A 281 -11.70 -38.25 8.30
CA GLU A 281 -11.12 -39.37 7.57
C GLU A 281 -9.76 -39.77 8.17
N TYR A 282 -9.55 -41.07 8.36
CA TYR A 282 -8.34 -41.63 8.94
C TYR A 282 -7.09 -41.25 8.12
N VAL A 283 -6.17 -40.48 8.72
CA VAL A 283 -4.89 -40.14 8.08
C VAL A 283 -3.72 -40.84 8.77
N LYS A 284 -3.03 -41.67 7.97
CA LYS A 284 -1.91 -42.56 8.30
C LYS A 284 -0.71 -41.95 9.06
N TYR A 285 -0.63 -40.62 9.17
CA TYR A 285 0.46 -39.91 9.84
C TYR A 285 0.11 -39.45 11.27
N ILE A 286 -1.15 -39.59 11.69
CA ILE A 286 -1.61 -39.22 13.04
C ILE A 286 -1.26 -40.30 14.06
N GLU A 287 -1.44 -41.58 13.71
CA GLU A 287 -1.21 -42.68 14.64
C GLU A 287 0.26 -43.11 14.73
N LYS A 288 0.81 -43.12 15.95
CA LYS A 288 2.10 -43.76 16.26
C LYS A 288 1.98 -45.27 16.42
N LYS A 289 0.80 -45.77 16.78
CA LYS A 289 0.36 -47.18 16.72
C LYS A 289 -1.15 -47.22 16.44
N ILE A 290 -1.61 -48.30 15.80
CA ILE A 290 -3.01 -48.46 15.38
C ILE A 290 -3.97 -48.41 16.57
N GLY A 291 -4.94 -47.51 16.54
CA GLY A 291 -5.97 -47.34 17.58
C GLY A 291 -5.51 -46.60 18.85
N GLU A 292 -4.22 -46.22 18.98
CA GLU A 292 -3.76 -45.43 20.13
C GLU A 292 -4.08 -43.94 19.94
N PRO A 293 -4.66 -43.26 20.94
CA PRO A 293 -4.90 -41.82 20.86
C PRO A 293 -3.59 -41.05 20.87
N VAL A 294 -3.55 -39.98 20.08
CA VAL A 294 -2.40 -39.06 20.04
C VAL A 294 -2.82 -37.70 20.59
N GLU A 295 -2.10 -37.26 21.62
CA GLU A 295 -2.22 -35.90 22.15
C GLU A 295 -1.18 -35.00 21.47
N VAL A 296 -1.63 -33.80 21.08
CA VAL A 296 -0.82 -32.79 20.39
C VAL A 296 -0.91 -31.48 21.16
N THR A 297 0.23 -30.97 21.61
CA THR A 297 0.33 -29.63 22.19
C THR A 297 0.58 -28.59 21.10
N ALA A 298 -0.35 -27.64 20.94
CA ALA A 298 -0.29 -26.59 19.91
C ALA A 298 -0.45 -25.20 20.51
N LEU A 299 0.26 -24.23 19.94
CA LEU A 299 0.10 -22.79 20.17
C LEU A 299 -0.81 -22.23 19.08
N LEU A 300 -1.89 -21.56 19.47
CA LEU A 300 -2.83 -20.90 18.56
C LEU A 300 -2.64 -19.39 18.64
N THR A 301 -2.45 -18.71 17.50
CA THR A 301 -2.52 -17.24 17.44
C THR A 301 -3.94 -16.83 17.08
N ILE A 302 -4.56 -16.04 17.96
CA ILE A 302 -5.93 -15.58 17.88
C ILE A 302 -5.92 -14.06 17.64
N SER A 303 -6.53 -13.63 16.54
CA SER A 303 -6.71 -12.22 16.17
C SER A 303 -7.54 -11.45 17.20
N GLU A 304 -7.42 -10.11 17.15
CA GLU A 304 -8.32 -9.14 17.80
C GLU A 304 -9.82 -9.41 17.55
N LYS A 305 -10.15 -10.16 16.49
CA LYS A 305 -11.53 -10.48 16.08
C LYS A 305 -12.01 -11.86 16.55
N GLY A 306 -11.26 -12.56 17.40
CA GLY A 306 -11.65 -13.90 17.89
C GLY A 306 -11.58 -15.00 16.83
N LYS A 307 -10.79 -14.79 15.77
CA LYS A 307 -10.53 -15.77 14.71
C LYS A 307 -9.08 -16.25 14.77
N LEU A 308 -8.89 -17.54 14.48
CA LEU A 308 -7.59 -18.19 14.38
C LEU A 308 -6.79 -17.62 13.19
N GLU A 309 -5.54 -17.23 13.43
CA GLU A 309 -4.61 -16.74 12.39
C GLU A 309 -3.52 -17.76 12.08
N MET A 310 -3.05 -18.51 13.09
CA MET A 310 -1.96 -19.47 12.96
C MET A 310 -2.07 -20.60 14.00
N VAL A 311 -1.59 -21.78 13.62
CA VAL A 311 -1.36 -22.94 14.50
C VAL A 311 0.12 -23.27 14.44
N THR A 312 0.75 -23.54 15.58
CA THR A 312 2.15 -24.00 15.66
C THR A 312 2.27 -25.15 16.64
N VAL A 313 2.84 -26.28 16.23
CA VAL A 313 2.97 -27.48 17.08
C VAL A 313 4.23 -27.37 17.94
N ILE A 314 4.01 -27.13 19.23
CA ILE A 314 5.07 -27.00 20.24
C ILE A 314 5.36 -28.34 20.95
N ASP A 315 4.69 -29.41 20.55
CA ASP A 315 4.84 -30.74 21.12
C ASP A 315 6.21 -31.36 20.79
N LYS A 316 7.01 -31.64 21.83
CA LYS A 316 8.35 -32.22 21.70
C LYS A 316 8.35 -33.69 21.27
N SER A 317 7.19 -34.36 21.26
CA SER A 317 7.07 -35.76 20.83
C SER A 317 6.83 -35.93 19.33
N ILE A 318 6.73 -34.82 18.58
CA ILE A 318 6.46 -34.78 17.14
C ILE A 318 7.71 -34.24 16.43
N SER A 319 8.19 -34.93 15.39
CA SER A 319 9.37 -34.48 14.64
C SER A 319 9.06 -33.25 13.80
N GLU A 320 10.06 -32.41 13.52
CA GLU A 320 9.89 -31.21 12.68
C GLU A 320 9.28 -31.54 11.30
N GLU A 321 9.64 -32.70 10.73
CA GLU A 321 9.08 -33.25 9.49
C GLU A 321 7.56 -33.51 9.56
N GLN A 322 7.06 -33.85 10.75
CA GLN A 322 5.64 -34.12 10.99
C GLN A 322 4.86 -32.87 11.41
N LYS A 323 5.49 -31.88 12.05
CA LYS A 323 4.80 -30.69 12.58
C LYS A 323 3.95 -29.99 11.54
N SER A 324 4.50 -29.70 10.36
CA SER A 324 3.75 -29.01 9.29
C SER A 324 2.48 -29.77 8.88
N TYR A 325 2.49 -31.11 8.90
CA TYR A 325 1.30 -31.92 8.66
C TYR A 325 0.28 -31.79 9.80
N TYR A 326 0.71 -31.83 11.07
CA TYR A 326 -0.18 -31.63 12.22
C TYR A 326 -0.74 -30.19 12.28
N GLU A 327 0.05 -29.19 11.92
CA GLU A 327 -0.36 -27.78 11.86
C GLU A 327 -1.45 -27.56 10.80
N ASP A 328 -1.26 -28.06 9.58
CA ASP A 328 -2.28 -28.00 8.52
C ASP A 328 -3.54 -28.81 8.88
N PHE A 329 -3.40 -30.04 9.40
CA PHE A 329 -4.54 -30.86 9.81
C PHE A 329 -5.35 -30.20 10.94
N LEU A 330 -4.69 -29.67 11.97
CA LEU A 330 -5.34 -28.96 13.07
C LEU A 330 -6.00 -27.67 12.56
N ALA A 331 -5.33 -26.88 11.72
CA ALA A 331 -5.89 -25.65 11.17
C ALA A 331 -7.09 -25.89 10.25
N SER A 332 -6.99 -26.86 9.32
CA SER A 332 -7.97 -27.05 8.24
C SER A 332 -9.16 -27.95 8.61
N GLN A 333 -8.95 -28.99 9.43
CA GLN A 333 -9.97 -29.99 9.74
C GLN A 333 -10.57 -29.87 11.14
N VAL A 334 -9.76 -29.51 12.14
CA VAL A 334 -10.18 -29.48 13.56
C VAL A 334 -10.64 -28.08 13.98
N LEU A 335 -9.80 -27.07 13.78
CA LEU A 335 -9.95 -25.72 14.36
C LEU A 335 -10.53 -24.67 13.40
N ASN A 336 -10.63 -24.97 12.11
CA ASN A 336 -11.09 -24.08 11.03
C ASN A 336 -12.40 -23.32 11.38
N ASN A 337 -13.35 -24.03 11.99
CA ASN A 337 -14.66 -23.51 12.37
C ASN A 337 -14.74 -23.06 13.84
N TRP A 338 -13.65 -23.06 14.59
CA TRP A 338 -13.65 -22.69 16.02
C TRP A 338 -13.74 -21.18 16.18
N GLU A 339 -14.64 -20.74 17.04
CA GLU A 339 -14.71 -19.34 17.49
C GLU A 339 -14.04 -19.15 18.84
N PHE A 340 -13.32 -18.05 18.98
CA PHE A 340 -12.60 -17.67 20.18
C PHE A 340 -13.12 -16.32 20.70
N GLU A 341 -13.04 -16.11 22.00
CA GLU A 341 -13.14 -14.80 22.63
C GLU A 341 -11.71 -14.23 22.69
N PRO A 342 -11.43 -13.07 22.06
CA PRO A 342 -10.09 -12.48 22.09
C PRO A 342 -9.75 -11.96 23.49
N ALA A 343 -8.47 -11.96 23.84
CA ALA A 343 -8.01 -11.46 25.14
C ALA A 343 -8.08 -9.92 25.21
N TYR A 344 -8.28 -9.35 26.40
CA TYR A 344 -8.29 -7.90 26.61
C TYR A 344 -7.82 -7.51 28.02
N ASP A 345 -7.32 -6.28 28.16
CA ASP A 345 -6.85 -5.77 29.45
C ASP A 345 -8.01 -5.20 30.28
N LYS A 346 -8.57 -4.06 29.85
CA LYS A 346 -9.51 -3.25 30.65
C LYS A 346 -10.82 -2.93 29.94
N ASP A 347 -10.82 -2.89 28.61
CA ASP A 347 -11.99 -2.59 27.80
C ASP A 347 -12.24 -3.77 26.85
N PRO A 348 -13.40 -4.46 26.92
CA PRO A 348 -13.78 -5.50 25.96
C PRO A 348 -13.89 -5.01 24.51
N ASN A 349 -13.95 -3.69 24.28
CA ASN A 349 -13.98 -3.06 22.96
C ASN A 349 -12.57 -2.77 22.40
N ASP A 350 -11.50 -3.00 23.18
CA ASP A 350 -10.08 -2.95 22.77
C ASP A 350 -9.44 -4.36 22.87
N PRO A 351 -9.93 -5.34 22.07
CA PRO A 351 -9.39 -6.70 22.08
C PRO A 351 -7.99 -6.75 21.45
N LYS A 352 -7.16 -7.68 21.93
CA LYS A 352 -5.75 -7.80 21.54
C LYS A 352 -5.45 -9.15 20.88
N PRO A 353 -4.46 -9.21 19.96
CA PRO A 353 -3.98 -10.48 19.46
C PRO A 353 -3.35 -11.27 20.60
N SER A 354 -3.67 -12.56 20.68
CA SER A 354 -3.35 -13.40 21.84
C SER A 354 -2.93 -14.80 21.42
N ASN A 355 -1.99 -15.37 22.16
CA ASN A 355 -1.48 -16.71 21.93
C ASN A 355 -2.02 -17.67 22.98
N LEU A 356 -2.63 -18.77 22.55
CA LEU A 356 -3.32 -19.73 23.41
C LEU A 356 -2.77 -21.14 23.19
N ILE A 357 -2.16 -21.71 24.23
CA ILE A 357 -1.68 -23.09 24.25
C ILE A 357 -2.86 -24.02 24.51
N VAL A 358 -3.04 -24.99 23.63
CA VAL A 358 -4.06 -26.05 23.71
C VAL A 358 -3.41 -27.42 23.65
N ARG A 359 -4.01 -28.40 24.33
CA ARG A 359 -3.73 -29.82 24.14
C ARG A 359 -4.93 -30.47 23.49
N ILE A 360 -4.74 -31.05 22.32
CA ILE A 360 -5.80 -31.68 21.54
C ILE A 360 -5.53 -33.18 21.50
N ARG A 361 -6.48 -33.99 21.95
CA ARG A 361 -6.45 -35.44 21.81
C ARG A 361 -7.20 -35.83 20.55
N LEU A 362 -6.49 -36.51 19.66
CA LEU A 362 -7.04 -37.17 18.48
C LEU A 362 -7.27 -38.64 18.87
N GLN A 363 -8.53 -39.02 19.04
CA GLN A 363 -8.94 -40.37 19.43
C GLN A 363 -9.48 -41.11 18.20
N PRO A 364 -8.81 -42.19 17.74
CA PRO A 364 -9.40 -43.15 16.83
C PRO A 364 -10.64 -43.79 17.46
N LEU A 365 -11.75 -43.83 16.72
CA LEU A 365 -12.87 -44.71 17.03
C LEU A 365 -12.73 -46.01 16.21
N PRO A 366 -13.04 -47.18 16.77
CA PRO A 366 -13.34 -48.35 15.96
C PRO A 366 -14.58 -48.09 15.09
N GLU A 367 -14.66 -48.80 13.96
CA GLU A 367 -15.84 -48.82 13.06
C GLU A 367 -17.02 -49.59 13.69
#